data_AF-A0A0S9QL72-F1
#
_entry.id   AF-A0A0S9QL72-F1
#
_cell.length_a   1.000
_cell.length_b   1.000
_cell.length_c   1.000
_cell.angle_alpha   90.00
_cell.angle_beta   90.00
_cell.angle_gamma   90.00
#
_symmetry.space_group_name_H-M   'P 1'
#
loop_
_entity.id
_entity.type
_entity.pdbx_description
1 polymer ?
#
loop_
_entity_poly.entity_id
_entity_poly.type
_entity_poly.pdbx_seq_one_letter_code
_entity_poly.pdbx_strand_id
1 'polypeptide(L)'
;MQVIVERTAMRRAAAKAFLAVYLREHPCVDCGIGDLRVLDFDHRPGDGKRKDVMAMVREGFSIAKLEEEIAKCDVRCRNCHAIVTLERGGVNWRSEAMRRAMDR
;
A
#
# COMPACT_ATOMS: atom_id res chain seq x y z
N MET A 1 31.67 -6.98 -0.08
CA MET A 1 30.42 -7.19 0.68
C MET A 1 29.94 -5.90 1.36
N GLN A 2 30.76 -5.22 2.18
CA GLN A 2 30.41 -3.97 2.89
C GLN A 2 29.82 -2.87 2.00
N VAL A 3 30.48 -2.54 0.89
CA VAL A 3 30.05 -1.47 -0.05
C VAL A 3 28.66 -1.73 -0.66
N ILE A 4 28.28 -3.00 -0.89
CA ILE A 4 26.96 -3.37 -1.44
C ILE A 4 25.87 -3.17 -0.38
N VAL A 5 26.16 -3.49 0.88
CA VAL A 5 25.24 -3.32 2.00
C VAL A 5 25.00 -1.83 2.28
N GLU A 6 26.04 -1.01 2.27
CA GLU A 6 25.98 0.45 2.47
C GLU A 6 25.14 1.13 1.38
N ARG A 7 25.41 0.81 0.11
CA ARG A 7 24.64 1.33 -1.03
C ARG A 7 23.15 0.94 -0.96
N THR A 8 22.87 -0.27 -0.47
CA THR A 8 21.48 -0.74 -0.28
C THR A 8 20.80 -0.02 0.89
N ALA A 9 21.53 0.25 1.99
CA ALA A 9 21.03 1.02 3.12
C ALA A 9 20.68 2.47 2.73
N MET A 10 21.55 3.14 1.96
CA MET A 10 21.30 4.49 1.44
C MET A 10 20.05 4.53 0.56
N ARG A 11 19.87 3.55 -0.33
CA ARG A 11 18.68 3.46 -1.19
C ARG A 11 17.40 3.25 -0.38
N ARG A 12 17.44 2.43 0.66
CA ARG A 12 16.30 2.23 1.59
C ARG A 12 15.92 3.53 2.30
N ALA A 13 16.92 4.29 2.76
CA ALA A 13 16.68 5.58 3.43
C ALA A 13 16.06 6.60 2.46
N ALA A 14 16.61 6.73 1.26
CA ALA A 14 16.08 7.61 0.21
C ALA A 14 14.65 7.22 -0.19
N ALA A 15 14.38 5.91 -0.37
CA ALA A 15 13.05 5.41 -0.68
C ALA A 15 12.05 5.71 0.45
N LYS A 16 12.42 5.50 1.72
CA LYS A 16 11.55 5.85 2.86
C LYS A 16 11.26 7.35 2.92
N ALA A 17 12.26 8.20 2.67
CA ALA A 17 12.07 9.65 2.63
C ALA A 17 11.10 10.06 1.50
N PHE A 18 11.27 9.49 0.31
CA PHE A 18 10.37 9.67 -0.82
C PHE A 18 8.93 9.24 -0.48
N LEU A 19 8.73 8.02 0.05
CA LEU A 19 7.41 7.54 0.45
C LEU A 19 6.78 8.40 1.54
N ALA A 20 7.59 8.94 2.47
CA ALA A 20 7.09 9.80 3.52
C ALA A 20 6.56 11.14 3.01
N VAL A 21 7.16 11.69 1.96
CA VAL A 21 6.63 12.88 1.27
C VAL A 21 5.35 12.50 0.51
N TYR A 22 5.40 11.44 -0.30
CA TYR A 22 4.25 10.99 -1.09
C TYR A 22 3.01 10.75 -0.21
N LEU A 23 3.12 9.96 0.86
CA LEU A 23 1.98 9.59 1.71
C LEU A 23 1.40 10.76 2.52
N ARG A 24 2.12 11.88 2.70
CA ARG A 24 1.55 13.08 3.34
C ARG A 24 0.58 13.82 2.45
N GLU A 25 0.74 13.70 1.14
CA GLU A 25 -0.09 14.37 0.13
C GLU A 25 -1.23 13.46 -0.36
N HIS A 26 -1.18 12.17 -0.03
CA HIS A 26 -2.14 11.16 -0.48
C HIS A 26 -2.81 10.50 0.73
N PRO A 27 -3.87 11.11 1.30
CA PRO A 27 -4.66 10.45 2.35
C PRO A 27 -5.39 9.22 1.80
N CYS A 28 -5.99 8.44 2.70
CA CYS A 28 -6.82 7.29 2.31
C CYS A 28 -7.92 7.72 1.32
N VAL A 29 -8.00 7.08 0.16
CA VAL A 29 -9.00 7.45 -0.87
C VAL A 29 -10.44 7.21 -0.41
N ASP A 30 -10.67 6.28 0.52
CA ASP A 30 -12.02 5.88 0.93
C ASP A 30 -12.53 6.69 2.14
N CYS A 31 -11.67 7.00 3.11
CA CYS A 31 -12.08 7.64 4.37
C CYS A 31 -11.32 8.94 4.72
N GLY A 32 -10.37 9.37 3.89
CA GLY A 32 -9.66 10.63 4.05
C GLY A 32 -8.65 10.70 5.19
N ILE A 33 -8.44 9.63 5.97
CA ILE A 33 -7.42 9.64 7.04
C ILE A 33 -6.04 9.90 6.45
N GLY A 34 -5.33 10.89 6.98
CA GLY A 34 -3.97 11.28 6.56
C GLY A 34 -2.85 10.82 7.50
N ASP A 35 -3.16 10.01 8.51
CA ASP A 35 -2.14 9.47 9.40
C ASP A 35 -1.31 8.40 8.68
N LEU A 36 -0.10 8.80 8.28
CA LEU A 36 0.85 7.98 7.54
C LEU A 36 1.09 6.60 8.17
N ARG A 37 0.98 6.48 9.50
CA ARG A 37 1.20 5.20 10.21
C ARG A 37 0.19 4.12 9.81
N VAL A 38 -1.01 4.52 9.35
CA VAL A 38 -2.08 3.60 8.97
C VAL A 38 -2.26 3.48 7.46
N LEU A 39 -1.56 4.28 6.65
CA LEU A 39 -1.65 4.24 5.19
C LEU A 39 -0.87 3.07 4.62
N ASP A 40 -1.39 2.52 3.52
CA ASP A 40 -0.82 1.42 2.76
C ASP A 40 -1.09 1.61 1.26
N PHE A 41 -0.31 0.91 0.43
CA PHE A 41 -0.49 0.90 -1.03
C PHE A 41 -1.38 -0.28 -1.43
N ASP A 42 -2.63 -0.01 -1.78
CA ASP A 42 -3.56 -1.03 -2.29
C ASP A 42 -3.50 -1.09 -3.81
N HIS A 43 -2.99 -2.21 -4.34
CA HIS A 43 -2.91 -2.44 -5.79
C HIS A 43 -4.30 -2.52 -6.41
N ARG A 44 -4.53 -1.74 -7.48
CA ARG A 44 -5.80 -1.82 -8.21
C ARG A 44 -5.94 -3.17 -8.95
N PRO A 45 -7.15 -3.74 -9.02
CA PRO A 45 -7.40 -4.97 -9.75
C PRO A 45 -7.01 -4.85 -11.23
N GLY A 46 -6.31 -5.84 -11.77
CA GLY A 46 -5.94 -5.88 -13.18
C GLY A 46 -4.64 -5.15 -13.56
N ASP A 47 -4.09 -4.29 -12.69
CA ASP A 47 -2.89 -3.47 -12.99
C ASP A 47 -1.56 -4.25 -13.02
N GLY A 48 -1.58 -5.58 -12.93
CA GLY A 48 -0.38 -6.41 -13.08
C GLY A 48 0.69 -6.09 -12.03
N LYS A 49 0.32 -6.23 -10.74
CA LYS A 49 1.23 -6.07 -9.59
C LYS A 49 2.54 -6.82 -9.84
N ARG A 50 3.67 -6.10 -9.82
CA ARG A 50 4.97 -6.73 -9.87
C ARG A 50 5.37 -7.20 -8.47
N LYS A 51 5.21 -6.32 -7.48
CA LYS A 51 5.60 -6.60 -6.10
C LYS A 51 4.94 -5.63 -5.13
N ASP A 52 4.92 -6.01 -3.86
CA ASP A 52 4.59 -5.07 -2.79
C ASP A 52 5.60 -3.91 -2.73
N VAL A 53 5.11 -2.67 -2.59
CA VAL A 53 5.95 -1.45 -2.58
C VAL A 53 6.97 -1.51 -1.43
N MET A 54 6.56 -1.95 -0.23
CA MET A 54 7.45 -2.05 0.92
C MET A 54 8.47 -3.18 0.77
N ALA A 55 8.15 -4.25 0.03
CA ALA A 55 9.13 -5.25 -0.38
C ALA A 55 10.19 -4.67 -1.35
N MET A 56 9.78 -3.84 -2.32
CA MET A 56 10.72 -3.15 -3.23
C MET A 56 11.64 -2.18 -2.49
N VAL A 57 11.13 -1.46 -1.48
CA VAL A 57 11.96 -0.65 -0.58
C VAL A 57 12.99 -1.51 0.14
N ARG A 58 12.57 -2.63 0.75
CA ARG A 58 13.46 -3.54 1.49
C ARG A 58 14.57 -4.11 0.61
N GLU A 59 14.28 -4.37 -0.66
CA GLU A 59 15.24 -4.89 -1.65
C GLU A 59 16.11 -3.80 -2.29
N GLY A 60 15.86 -2.51 -2.00
CA GLY A 60 16.70 -1.41 -2.46
C GLY A 60 16.49 -1.06 -3.93
N PHE A 61 15.24 -1.15 -4.42
CA PHE A 61 14.86 -0.68 -5.74
C PHE A 61 15.05 0.85 -5.88
N SER A 62 15.23 1.33 -7.12
CA SER A 62 15.32 2.76 -7.40
C SER A 62 13.98 3.47 -7.19
N ILE A 63 14.03 4.77 -6.90
CA ILE A 63 12.82 5.60 -6.76
C ILE A 63 11.95 5.52 -8.03
N ALA A 64 12.54 5.61 -9.23
CA ALA A 64 11.79 5.45 -10.48
C ALA A 64 10.96 4.16 -10.56
N LYS A 65 11.50 3.02 -10.08
CA LYS A 65 10.75 1.75 -10.05
C LYS A 65 9.66 1.75 -8.98
N LEU A 66 9.87 2.47 -7.88
CA LEU A 66 8.84 2.64 -6.87
C LEU A 66 7.70 3.50 -7.42
N GLU A 67 8.00 4.60 -8.12
CA GLU A 67 7.00 5.45 -8.79
C GLU A 67 6.15 4.65 -9.78
N GLU A 68 6.78 3.84 -10.65
CA GLU A 68 6.08 2.94 -11.57
C GLU A 68 5.12 1.97 -10.86
N GLU A 69 5.52 1.43 -9.71
CA GLU A 69 4.67 0.49 -8.96
C GLU A 69 3.60 1.21 -8.15
N ILE A 70 3.92 2.37 -7.55
CA ILE A 70 2.97 3.21 -6.82
C ILE A 70 1.87 3.74 -7.75
N ALA A 71 2.21 4.03 -9.00
CA ALA A 71 1.25 4.46 -10.01
C ALA A 71 0.13 3.43 -10.26
N LYS A 72 0.31 2.17 -9.83
CA LYS A 72 -0.67 1.06 -9.91
C LYS A 72 -1.50 0.89 -8.62
N CYS A 73 -1.25 1.71 -7.62
CA CYS A 73 -1.85 1.60 -6.31
C CYS A 73 -2.76 2.81 -6.04
N ASP A 74 -3.78 2.58 -5.21
CA ASP A 74 -4.46 3.63 -4.47
C ASP A 74 -3.87 3.67 -3.06
N VAL A 75 -3.76 4.86 -2.47
CA VAL A 75 -3.38 4.98 -1.05
C VAL A 75 -4.60 4.77 -0.19
N ARG A 76 -4.61 3.70 0.60
CA ARG A 76 -5.73 3.35 1.50
C ARG A 76 -5.24 3.12 2.90
N CYS A 77 -6.06 3.40 3.91
CA CYS A 77 -5.73 2.97 5.26
C CYS A 77 -5.92 1.46 5.40
N ARG A 78 -5.20 0.82 6.32
CA ARG A 78 -5.26 -0.64 6.52
C ARG A 78 -6.67 -1.18 6.75
N ASN A 79 -7.55 -0.42 7.40
CA ASN A 79 -8.92 -0.84 7.66
C ASN A 79 -9.77 -0.83 6.37
N CYS A 80 -9.75 0.28 5.62
CA CYS A 80 -10.44 0.38 4.33
C CYS A 80 -9.88 -0.64 3.32
N HIS A 81 -8.56 -0.80 3.28
CA HIS A 81 -7.90 -1.82 2.45
C HIS A 81 -8.39 -3.25 2.79
N ALA A 82 -8.53 -3.60 4.07
CA ALA A 82 -9.07 -4.90 4.46
C ALA A 82 -10.52 -5.09 4.02
N ILE A 83 -11.37 -4.06 4.14
CA ILE A 83 -12.77 -4.10 3.68
C ILE A 83 -12.82 -4.31 2.16
N VAL A 84 -12.12 -3.48 1.39
CA VAL A 84 -12.06 -3.58 -0.07
C VAL A 84 -11.51 -4.92 -0.54
N THR A 85 -10.52 -5.48 0.17
CA THR A 85 -10.01 -6.83 -0.11
C THR A 85 -11.11 -7.90 0.06
N LEU A 86 -11.90 -7.81 1.14
CA LEU A 86 -13.02 -8.74 1.37
C LEU A 86 -14.12 -8.56 0.32
N GLU A 87 -14.40 -7.33 -0.12
CA GLU A 87 -15.37 -7.05 -1.18
C GLU A 87 -14.93 -7.64 -2.53
N ARG A 88 -13.64 -7.54 -2.87
CA ARG A 88 -13.05 -8.15 -4.08
C ARG A 88 -13.03 -9.68 -4.04
N GLY A 89 -12.85 -10.26 -2.85
CA GLY A 89 -12.71 -11.71 -2.64
C GLY A 89 -14.02 -12.50 -2.59
N GLY A 90 -15.17 -11.84 -2.72
CA GLY A 90 -16.49 -12.46 -2.64
C GLY A 90 -17.02 -12.64 -1.21
N VAL A 91 -18.13 -13.36 -1.08
CA VAL A 91 -18.82 -13.52 0.21
C VAL A 91 -18.04 -14.43 1.15
N ASN A 92 -17.69 -13.90 2.32
CA ASN A 92 -17.23 -14.68 3.46
C ASN A 92 -18.16 -14.45 4.67
N TRP A 93 -17.92 -15.19 5.76
CA TRP A 93 -18.76 -15.13 6.96
C TRP A 93 -18.84 -13.73 7.60
N ARG A 94 -17.79 -12.90 7.50
CA ARG A 94 -17.81 -11.51 8.02
C ARG A 94 -18.69 -10.62 7.16
N SER A 95 -18.49 -10.67 5.84
CA SER A 95 -19.30 -9.89 4.89
C SER A 95 -20.77 -10.31 4.95
N GLU A 96 -21.04 -11.60 5.13
CA GLU A 96 -22.39 -12.15 5.32
C GLU A 96 -23.04 -11.71 6.63
N ALA A 97 -22.29 -11.75 7.75
CA ALA A 97 -22.79 -11.28 9.04
C ALA A 97 -23.16 -9.79 9.02
N MET A 98 -22.37 -8.97 8.30
CA MET A 98 -22.67 -7.55 8.12
C MET A 98 -23.96 -7.32 7.31
N ARG A 99 -24.18 -8.04 6.20
CA ARG A 99 -25.43 -7.92 5.41
C ARG A 99 -26.67 -8.27 6.22
N ARG A 100 -26.64 -9.40 6.94
CA ARG A 100 -27.76 -9.83 7.81
C ARG A 100 -28.07 -8.85 8.93
N ALA A 101 -27.11 -8.02 9.34
CA ALA A 101 -27.34 -6.97 10.32
C ALA A 101 -28.07 -5.76 9.73
N MET A 102 -27.96 -5.53 8.41
CA MET A 102 -28.62 -4.42 7.72
C MET A 102 -30.05 -4.75 7.27
N ASP A 103 -30.38 -6.04 7.12
CA ASP A 103 -31.71 -6.53 6.74
C ASP A 103 -32.71 -6.63 7.92
N ARG A 104 -32.32 -6.16 9.11
CA ARG A 104 -33.15 -6.14 10.33
C ARG A 104 -33.53 -4.72 10.71
#